data_AF-A0A1L9BJR2-F1
#
_entry.id   AF-A0A1L9BJR2-F1
#
_cell.length_a   1.000
_cell.length_b   1.000
_cell.length_c   1.000
_cell.angle_alpha   90.00
_cell.angle_beta   90.00
_cell.angle_gamma   90.00
#
_symmetry.space_group_name_H-M   'P 1'
#
loop_
_entity.id
_entity.type
_entity.pdbx_description
1 polymer ?
#
loop_
_entity_poly.entity_id
_entity_poly.type
_entity_poly.pdbx_seq_one_letter_code
_entity_poly.pdbx_strand_id
1 'polypeptide(L)'
;MGAAVVLLLSPSLTAQLVNWRESDVLMVGRNFCRGNNPLWLPEISQAGEGPAITGMEFPIINYLTGHLACGGAAQVIVSRVLILVLGLIGLFSLAALARRHLGAAGAWTAIVGYAFSPVVFFYARTIQPDVPSLSLGLLALDLFDRSLPENAPTRWPLYFGSAVAMTLGALIKLPIITYGLPLVLWLYFRRGKAALRPSAYWLYLPLSVLPPLAWYAYARALQDKYGVHYFYLGTSFQSLLASWRDPSFYNRIYVQRLFDSYACPLLSVLGVGFLLVRWRRTPGWIRALVISANVFFFLGGESAAWHTSYGLVAVPAVVLSAGVAVDALLSRARSRVWHHVATVGLLLVAAFGLWRTRSWFSPSDAAVAFEEAKQRHDEVSAADARVLVLSDGDPKVLWYLDRKGWVMWPDAVEQWIGEGHGAPRTAAIDVLRLKTPQLRERARTALAEHGYRPLLERAQVELWTRERVD
;
A
#
# COMPACT_ATOMS: atom_id res chain seq x y z
N MET A 1 24.80 10.32 1.21
CA MET A 1 24.21 9.50 2.31
C MET A 1 23.12 10.22 3.12
N GLY A 2 23.04 11.56 3.17
CA GLY A 2 22.06 12.27 4.01
C GLY A 2 20.58 12.11 3.63
N ALA A 3 20.20 12.23 2.36
CA ALA A 3 18.78 12.27 1.96
C ALA A 3 18.02 10.94 2.16
N ALA A 4 18.64 9.79 1.88
CA ALA A 4 18.01 8.48 2.05
C ALA A 4 17.78 8.11 3.53
N VAL A 5 18.71 8.50 4.41
CA VAL A 5 18.60 8.33 5.87
C VAL A 5 17.55 9.27 6.43
N VAL A 6 17.56 10.56 6.03
CA VAL A 6 16.54 11.54 6.43
C VAL A 6 15.16 11.12 5.96
N LEU A 7 15.04 10.57 4.75
CA LEU A 7 13.82 9.90 4.33
C LEU A 7 13.54 8.76 5.30
N LEU A 8 14.30 7.67 5.36
CA LEU A 8 13.98 6.51 6.24
C LEU A 8 13.58 6.84 7.68
N LEU A 9 14.16 7.88 8.27
CA LEU A 9 13.87 8.34 9.62
C LEU A 9 12.63 9.24 9.73
N SER A 10 12.17 9.89 8.66
CA SER A 10 11.03 10.81 8.75
C SER A 10 9.74 10.11 9.24
N PRO A 11 8.97 10.73 10.15
CA PRO A 11 7.83 10.09 10.76
C PRO A 11 6.68 9.92 9.76
N SER A 12 6.43 8.68 9.34
CA SER A 12 5.28 8.31 8.48
C SER A 12 4.04 7.91 9.28
N LEU A 13 4.22 7.44 10.53
CA LEU A 13 3.13 7.04 11.44
C LEU A 13 2.26 8.21 11.92
N THR A 14 2.66 9.45 11.65
CA THR A 14 1.85 10.64 11.93
C THR A 14 1.29 11.26 10.65
N ALA A 15 1.67 10.75 9.47
CA ALA A 15 1.23 11.28 8.20
C ALA A 15 -0.22 10.89 7.95
N GLN A 16 -1.12 11.89 7.89
CA GLN A 16 -2.57 11.67 7.84
C GLN A 16 -3.03 10.76 6.70
N LEU A 17 -2.26 10.69 5.60
CA LEU A 17 -2.58 9.87 4.43
C LEU A 17 -2.47 8.36 4.71
N VAL A 18 -1.57 7.94 5.61
CA VAL A 18 -1.12 6.54 5.72
C VAL A 18 -0.99 6.00 7.15
N ASN A 19 -1.00 6.89 8.15
CA ASN A 19 -0.79 6.53 9.56
C ASN A 19 -1.69 5.37 10.07
N TRP A 20 -2.99 5.37 9.73
CA TRP A 20 -3.94 4.34 10.15
C TRP A 20 -3.49 2.97 9.64
N ARG A 21 -3.15 2.89 8.34
CA ARG A 21 -2.78 1.65 7.69
C ARG A 21 -1.40 1.16 8.13
N GLU A 22 -0.44 2.06 8.33
CA GLU A 22 0.85 1.70 8.91
C GLU A 22 0.71 1.17 10.34
N SER A 23 -0.15 1.80 11.13
CA SER A 23 -0.44 1.36 12.50
C SER A 23 -1.08 -0.02 12.51
N ASP A 24 -2.02 -0.31 11.61
CA ASP A 24 -2.58 -1.67 11.46
C ASP A 24 -1.50 -2.71 11.18
N VAL A 25 -0.60 -2.44 10.23
CA VAL A 25 0.45 -3.40 9.84
C VAL A 25 1.35 -3.69 11.04
N LEU A 26 1.75 -2.64 11.74
CA LEU A 26 2.61 -2.72 12.91
C LEU A 26 1.91 -3.40 14.10
N MET A 27 0.65 -3.07 14.37
CA MET A 27 -0.13 -3.66 15.46
C MET A 27 -0.33 -5.16 15.25
N VAL A 28 -0.66 -5.61 14.04
CA VAL A 28 -0.73 -7.04 13.72
C VAL A 28 0.63 -7.71 13.92
N GLY A 29 1.73 -7.07 13.48
CA GLY A 29 3.09 -7.59 13.72
C GLY A 29 3.43 -7.69 15.21
N ARG A 30 3.03 -6.70 16.01
CA ARG A 30 3.19 -6.72 17.47
C ARG A 30 2.36 -7.84 18.10
N ASN A 31 1.16 -8.10 17.59
CA ASN A 31 0.33 -9.22 18.06
C ASN A 31 0.94 -10.58 17.69
N PHE A 32 1.63 -10.73 16.55
CA PHE A 32 2.41 -11.94 16.25
C PHE A 32 3.66 -12.11 17.11
N CYS A 33 4.23 -11.01 17.58
CA CYS A 33 5.37 -11.05 18.49
C CYS A 33 4.93 -11.41 19.91
N ARG A 34 3.90 -10.76 20.43
CA ARG A 34 3.40 -10.94 21.80
C ARG A 34 2.51 -12.16 21.95
N GLY A 35 1.74 -12.48 20.92
CA GLY A 35 0.93 -13.68 20.83
C GLY A 35 1.70 -14.79 20.13
N ASN A 36 1.53 -16.03 20.55
CA ASN A 36 2.16 -17.19 19.91
C ASN A 36 1.31 -17.72 18.73
N ASN A 37 0.66 -16.82 17.99
CA ASN A 37 -0.26 -17.21 16.93
C ASN A 37 0.52 -17.62 15.68
N PRO A 38 0.10 -18.71 15.00
CA PRO A 38 0.70 -19.07 13.73
C PRO A 38 0.37 -18.03 12.67
N LEU A 39 1.20 -17.95 11.61
CA LEU A 39 1.07 -17.00 10.49
C LEU A 39 -0.36 -16.90 9.90
N TRP A 40 -1.12 -17.99 9.93
CA TRP A 40 -2.48 -18.05 9.39
C TRP A 40 -3.57 -17.52 10.34
N LEU A 41 -3.25 -17.07 11.55
CA LEU A 41 -4.20 -16.50 12.52
C LEU A 41 -3.78 -15.09 12.98
N PRO A 42 -3.82 -14.08 12.09
CA PRO A 42 -3.48 -12.71 12.45
C PRO A 42 -4.53 -12.11 13.40
N GLU A 43 -4.06 -11.30 14.35
CA GLU A 43 -4.89 -10.56 15.31
C GLU A 43 -4.75 -9.05 15.14
N ILE A 44 -5.86 -8.33 15.36
CA ILE A 44 -5.89 -6.88 15.52
C ILE A 44 -5.92 -6.47 17.00
N SER A 45 -5.61 -5.21 17.32
CA SER A 45 -5.61 -4.75 18.72
C SER A 45 -6.84 -3.95 19.10
N GLN A 46 -7.68 -3.56 18.13
CA GLN A 46 -8.89 -2.76 18.30
C GLN A 46 -10.18 -3.60 18.48
N ALA A 47 -10.06 -4.90 18.80
CA ALA A 47 -11.19 -5.81 19.00
C ALA A 47 -11.81 -5.75 20.40
N GLY A 48 -11.31 -4.88 21.28
CA GLY A 48 -11.79 -4.76 22.65
C GLY A 48 -11.60 -6.04 23.46
N GLU A 49 -12.72 -6.56 23.97
CA GLU A 49 -12.81 -7.84 24.68
C GLU A 49 -13.14 -9.04 23.78
N GLY A 50 -13.59 -8.78 22.55
CA GLY A 50 -13.99 -9.80 21.59
C GLY A 50 -12.82 -10.57 20.97
N PRO A 51 -13.11 -11.57 20.12
CA PRO A 51 -12.08 -12.28 19.38
C PRO A 51 -11.31 -11.28 18.51
N ALA A 52 -9.98 -11.30 18.63
CA ALA A 52 -9.11 -10.39 17.88
C ALA A 52 -8.68 -10.94 16.51
N ILE A 53 -8.94 -12.22 16.24
CA ILE A 53 -8.55 -12.88 15.00
C ILE A 53 -9.43 -12.37 13.85
N THR A 54 -8.79 -12.00 12.74
CA THR A 54 -9.50 -11.54 11.53
C THR A 54 -8.81 -12.07 10.27
N GLY A 55 -9.53 -12.08 9.16
CA GLY A 55 -8.91 -12.27 7.85
C GLY A 55 -8.36 -10.96 7.29
N MET A 56 -7.20 -11.03 6.65
CA MET A 56 -6.52 -9.88 6.04
C MET A 56 -5.69 -10.31 4.81
N GLU A 57 -5.02 -9.36 4.15
CA GLU A 57 -4.00 -9.73 3.16
C GLU A 57 -2.92 -10.62 3.80
N PHE A 58 -2.22 -11.47 3.04
CA PHE A 58 -1.32 -12.47 3.63
C PHE A 58 -0.24 -11.82 4.51
N PRO A 59 -0.21 -12.11 5.83
CA PRO A 59 0.45 -11.24 6.79
C PRO A 59 1.96 -11.52 6.92
N ILE A 60 2.62 -11.92 5.84
CA ILE A 60 4.05 -12.27 5.86
C ILE A 60 4.93 -11.08 6.27
N ILE A 61 4.60 -9.87 5.83
CA ILE A 61 5.32 -8.66 6.22
C ILE A 61 5.14 -8.39 7.72
N ASN A 62 3.90 -8.49 8.21
CA ASN A 62 3.56 -8.29 9.62
C ASN A 62 4.30 -9.32 10.50
N TYR A 63 4.23 -10.59 10.11
CA TYR A 63 4.82 -11.70 10.83
C TYR A 63 6.34 -11.56 10.94
N LEU A 64 7.04 -11.32 9.82
CA LEU A 64 8.50 -11.17 9.81
C LEU A 64 8.94 -9.97 10.64
N THR A 65 8.33 -8.81 10.43
CA THR A 65 8.71 -7.58 11.13
C THR A 65 8.39 -7.62 12.63
N GLY A 66 7.28 -8.26 13.00
CA GLY A 66 6.91 -8.55 14.38
C GLY A 66 7.93 -9.43 15.09
N HIS A 67 8.29 -10.57 14.51
CA HIS A 67 9.26 -11.49 15.10
C HIS A 67 10.66 -10.88 15.23
N LEU A 68 11.09 -10.09 14.24
CA LEU A 68 12.34 -9.33 14.33
C LEU A 68 12.29 -8.32 15.48
N ALA A 69 11.12 -7.71 15.74
CA ALA A 69 10.96 -6.81 16.88
C ALA A 69 11.01 -7.53 18.23
N CYS A 70 10.46 -8.74 18.31
CA CYS A 70 10.63 -9.63 19.46
C CYS A 70 12.09 -9.99 19.74
N GLY A 71 12.92 -10.07 18.69
CA GLY A 71 14.38 -10.21 18.80
C GLY A 71 15.12 -8.93 19.21
N GLY A 72 14.42 -7.85 19.57
CA GLY A 72 14.99 -6.58 20.03
C GLY A 72 15.13 -5.49 18.96
N ALA A 73 14.71 -5.74 17.71
CA ALA A 73 14.74 -4.71 16.67
C ALA A 73 13.63 -3.67 16.87
N ALA A 74 13.89 -2.41 16.52
CA ALA A 74 12.82 -1.40 16.45
C ALA A 74 11.86 -1.74 15.29
N GLN A 75 10.63 -2.16 15.60
CA GLN A 75 9.67 -2.68 14.61
C GLN A 75 9.43 -1.71 13.44
N VAL A 76 9.35 -0.41 13.71
CA VAL A 76 9.19 0.64 12.69
C VAL A 76 10.37 0.66 11.72
N ILE A 77 11.59 0.63 12.24
CA ILE A 77 12.82 0.70 11.43
C ILE A 77 12.95 -0.55 10.56
N VAL A 78 12.82 -1.74 11.14
CA VAL A 78 12.96 -2.99 10.38
C VAL A 78 11.87 -3.13 9.31
N SER A 79 10.65 -2.67 9.58
CA SER A 79 9.56 -2.65 8.60
C SER A 79 9.87 -1.72 7.42
N ARG A 80 10.36 -0.50 7.70
CA ARG A 80 10.74 0.45 6.64
C ARG A 80 11.90 -0.05 5.80
N VAL A 81 12.91 -0.68 6.42
CA VAL A 81 14.05 -1.26 5.71
C VAL A 81 13.59 -2.39 4.78
N LEU A 82 12.73 -3.29 5.27
CA LEU A 82 12.17 -4.39 4.46
C LEU A 82 11.42 -3.84 3.23
N ILE A 83 10.58 -2.83 3.44
CA ILE A 83 9.79 -2.22 2.36
C ILE A 83 10.67 -1.47 1.37
N LEU A 84 11.70 -0.75 1.85
CA LEU A 84 12.66 -0.09 0.97
C LEU A 84 13.43 -1.11 0.12
N VAL A 85 13.89 -2.21 0.73
CA VAL A 85 14.61 -3.29 0.00
C VAL A 85 13.72 -3.88 -1.09
N LEU A 86 12.46 -4.21 -0.77
CA LEU A 86 11.49 -4.68 -1.77
C LEU A 86 11.19 -3.60 -2.81
N GLY A 87 11.06 -2.33 -2.42
CA GLY A 87 10.91 -1.19 -3.32
C GLY A 87 12.05 -1.08 -4.34
N LEU A 88 13.30 -1.24 -3.87
CA LEU A 88 14.50 -1.25 -4.72
C LEU A 88 14.51 -2.44 -5.68
N ILE A 89 14.09 -3.63 -5.24
CA ILE A 89 13.90 -4.78 -6.14
C ILE A 89 12.95 -4.41 -7.28
N GLY A 90 11.80 -3.80 -6.98
CA GLY A 90 10.85 -3.34 -8.00
C GLY A 90 11.45 -2.33 -8.97
N LEU A 91 12.17 -1.32 -8.46
CA LEU A 91 12.87 -0.33 -9.28
C LEU A 91 13.90 -0.98 -10.20
N PHE A 92 14.73 -1.89 -9.68
CA PHE A 92 15.75 -2.56 -10.47
C PHE A 92 15.15 -3.50 -11.52
N SER A 93 14.07 -4.22 -11.19
CA SER A 93 13.33 -5.05 -12.14
C SER A 93 12.71 -4.21 -13.27
N LEU A 94 12.06 -3.08 -12.95
CA LEU A 94 11.55 -2.15 -13.97
C LEU A 94 12.68 -1.55 -14.81
N ALA A 95 13.79 -1.17 -14.19
CA ALA A 95 14.95 -0.65 -14.91
C ALA A 95 15.57 -1.68 -15.85
N ALA A 96 15.66 -2.95 -15.42
CA ALA A 96 16.17 -4.04 -16.23
C ALA A 96 15.24 -4.34 -17.42
N LEU A 97 13.92 -4.37 -17.20
CA LEU A 97 12.92 -4.47 -18.26
C LEU A 97 13.02 -3.31 -19.26
N ALA A 98 13.04 -2.07 -18.77
CA ALA A 98 13.10 -0.88 -19.60
C ALA A 98 14.37 -0.87 -20.47
N ARG A 99 15.54 -1.17 -19.91
CA ARG A 99 16.80 -1.22 -20.66
C ARG A 99 16.88 -2.33 -21.71
N ARG A 100 16.14 -3.43 -21.53
CA ARG A 100 16.10 -4.53 -22.52
C ARG A 100 15.16 -4.25 -23.69
N HIS A 101 14.09 -3.49 -23.45
CA HIS A 101 12.99 -3.33 -24.42
C HIS A 101 12.82 -1.92 -24.97
N LEU A 102 13.50 -0.92 -24.40
CA LEU A 102 13.46 0.49 -24.82
C LEU A 102 14.86 0.98 -25.20
N GLY A 103 14.91 2.08 -25.94
CA GLY A 103 16.13 2.84 -26.16
C GLY A 103 16.63 3.49 -24.87
N ALA A 104 17.87 3.98 -24.86
CA ALA A 104 18.49 4.53 -23.65
C ALA A 104 17.67 5.68 -23.03
N ALA A 105 17.13 6.57 -23.85
CA ALA A 105 16.35 7.71 -23.37
C ALA A 105 14.98 7.29 -22.83
N GLY A 106 14.27 6.39 -23.52
CA GLY A 106 13.02 5.81 -23.04
C GLY A 106 13.20 5.01 -21.75
N ALA A 107 14.30 4.27 -21.64
CA ALA A 107 14.64 3.54 -20.42
C ALA A 107 14.87 4.47 -19.23
N TRP A 108 15.67 5.53 -19.39
CA TRP A 108 15.86 6.53 -18.32
C TRP A 108 14.56 7.27 -17.98
N THR A 109 13.71 7.54 -18.97
CA THR A 109 12.37 8.12 -18.76
C THR A 109 11.52 7.24 -17.86
N ALA A 110 11.46 5.94 -18.14
CA ALA A 110 10.71 4.99 -17.31
C ALA A 110 11.30 4.86 -15.89
N ILE A 111 12.64 4.79 -15.77
CA ILE A 111 13.33 4.63 -14.49
C ILE A 111 13.12 5.84 -13.59
N VAL A 112 13.40 7.05 -14.09
CA VAL A 112 13.22 8.30 -13.34
C VAL A 112 11.73 8.53 -13.06
N GLY A 113 10.87 8.27 -14.05
CA GLY A 113 9.42 8.37 -13.89
C GLY A 113 8.86 7.45 -12.80
N TYR A 114 9.37 6.22 -12.69
CA TYR A 114 8.98 5.29 -11.64
C TYR A 114 9.55 5.72 -10.27
N ALA A 115 10.85 5.99 -10.20
CA ALA A 115 11.54 6.33 -8.95
C ALA A 115 10.99 7.62 -8.29
N PHE A 116 10.59 8.60 -9.11
CA PHE A 116 10.04 9.88 -8.66
C PHE A 116 8.54 10.04 -8.94
N SER A 117 7.84 8.95 -9.26
CA SER A 117 6.38 8.95 -9.19
C SER A 117 5.98 9.34 -7.76
N PRO A 118 5.10 10.34 -7.55
CA PRO A 118 4.75 10.78 -6.21
C PRO A 118 4.27 9.62 -5.31
N VAL A 119 3.40 8.76 -5.84
CA VAL A 119 2.90 7.60 -5.11
C VAL A 119 3.99 6.55 -4.86
N VAL A 120 4.86 6.23 -5.82
CA VAL A 120 5.95 5.25 -5.58
C VAL A 120 6.94 5.79 -4.56
N PHE A 121 7.39 7.03 -4.76
CA PHE A 121 8.38 7.68 -3.91
C PHE A 121 7.90 7.77 -2.45
N PHE A 122 6.64 8.15 -2.25
CA PHE A 122 6.07 8.26 -0.91
C PHE A 122 5.75 6.90 -0.29
N TYR A 123 5.15 5.95 -1.02
CA TYR A 123 4.76 4.67 -0.41
C TYR A 123 5.94 3.69 -0.26
N ALA A 124 7.07 3.91 -0.93
CA ALA A 124 8.28 3.07 -0.78
C ALA A 124 8.96 3.18 0.61
N ARG A 125 8.44 4.04 1.48
CA ARG A 125 8.89 4.23 2.86
C ARG A 125 7.81 3.98 3.91
N THR A 126 6.55 3.84 3.50
CA THR A 126 5.41 3.64 4.40
C THR A 126 5.30 2.18 4.75
N ILE A 127 4.94 1.84 5.99
CA ILE A 127 4.80 0.46 6.47
C ILE A 127 3.53 -0.19 5.92
N GLN A 128 3.47 -0.41 4.61
CA GLN A 128 2.31 -0.90 3.88
C GLN A 128 2.68 -1.98 2.85
N PRO A 129 1.76 -2.91 2.54
CA PRO A 129 2.01 -4.02 1.61
C PRO A 129 2.06 -3.60 0.13
N ASP A 130 1.62 -2.39 -0.20
CA ASP A 130 1.36 -1.93 -1.57
C ASP A 130 2.62 -1.90 -2.47
N VAL A 131 3.70 -1.25 -2.05
CA VAL A 131 4.97 -1.23 -2.80
C VAL A 131 5.65 -2.60 -2.82
N PRO A 132 5.75 -3.35 -1.70
CA PRO A 132 6.24 -4.73 -1.70
C PRO A 132 5.56 -5.63 -2.74
N SER A 133 4.22 -5.59 -2.78
CA SER A 133 3.43 -6.36 -3.73
C SER A 133 3.74 -5.96 -5.18
N LEU A 134 3.72 -4.65 -5.48
CA LEU A 134 4.06 -4.14 -6.82
C LEU A 134 5.46 -4.55 -7.26
N SER A 135 6.44 -4.44 -6.37
CA SER A 135 7.82 -4.81 -6.65
C SER A 135 7.99 -6.29 -6.99
N LEU A 136 7.29 -7.17 -6.28
CA LEU A 136 7.27 -8.60 -6.58
C LEU A 136 6.57 -8.90 -7.92
N GLY A 137 5.52 -8.15 -8.27
CA GLY A 137 4.91 -8.21 -9.60
C GLY A 137 5.88 -7.79 -10.71
N LEU A 138 6.65 -6.71 -10.51
CA LEU A 138 7.68 -6.27 -11.45
C LEU A 138 8.84 -7.27 -11.56
N LEU A 139 9.26 -7.86 -10.44
CA LEU A 139 10.24 -8.95 -10.42
C LEU A 139 9.73 -10.16 -11.19
N ALA A 140 8.46 -10.53 -11.02
CA ALA A 140 7.84 -11.62 -11.78
C ALA A 140 7.93 -11.35 -13.28
N LEU A 141 7.63 -10.14 -13.75
CA LEU A 141 7.77 -9.75 -15.15
C LEU A 141 9.24 -9.81 -15.64
N ASP A 142 10.19 -9.30 -14.86
CA ASP A 142 11.62 -9.32 -15.20
C ASP A 142 12.17 -10.74 -15.34
N LEU A 143 11.88 -11.60 -14.35
CA LEU A 143 12.30 -13.00 -14.35
C LEU A 143 11.65 -13.76 -15.52
N PHE A 144 10.38 -13.49 -15.80
CA PHE A 144 9.66 -14.15 -16.89
C PHE A 144 10.25 -13.82 -18.26
N ASP A 145 10.52 -12.54 -18.54
CA ASP A 145 11.17 -12.10 -19.77
C ASP A 145 12.50 -12.83 -19.99
N ARG A 146 13.34 -12.86 -18.95
CA ARG A 146 14.65 -13.52 -18.99
C ARG A 146 14.55 -15.05 -19.10
N SER A 147 13.42 -15.62 -18.70
CA SER A 147 13.18 -17.06 -18.77
C SER A 147 12.82 -17.54 -20.18
N LEU A 148 12.32 -16.65 -21.05
CA LEU A 148 11.84 -16.97 -22.39
C LEU A 148 12.68 -16.31 -23.50
N PRO A 149 13.96 -16.68 -23.67
CA PRO A 149 14.75 -16.19 -24.79
C PRO A 149 14.14 -16.63 -26.13
N GLU A 150 14.18 -15.74 -27.13
CA GLU A 150 13.61 -15.95 -28.47
C GLU A 150 14.16 -17.21 -29.16
N ASN A 151 15.50 -17.31 -29.24
CA ASN A 151 16.18 -18.36 -30.00
C ASN A 151 16.86 -19.40 -29.10
N ALA A 152 16.36 -19.60 -27.88
CA ALA A 152 16.92 -20.59 -26.97
C ALA A 152 15.83 -21.27 -26.11
N PRO A 153 16.15 -22.44 -25.50
CA PRO A 153 15.25 -23.12 -24.59
C PRO A 153 14.85 -22.25 -23.40
N THR A 154 13.69 -22.57 -22.81
CA THR A 154 13.21 -21.88 -21.62
C THR A 154 14.13 -22.15 -20.43
N ARG A 155 14.47 -21.07 -19.71
CA ARG A 155 15.22 -21.15 -18.46
C ARG A 155 14.24 -21.40 -17.31
N TRP A 156 13.88 -22.66 -17.11
CA TRP A 156 12.87 -23.08 -16.13
C TRP A 156 13.06 -22.53 -14.70
N PRO A 157 14.28 -22.42 -14.14
CA PRO A 157 14.45 -21.82 -12.82
C PRO A 157 13.96 -20.37 -12.73
N LEU A 158 14.20 -19.55 -13.76
CA LEU A 158 13.70 -18.17 -13.82
C LEU A 158 12.19 -18.13 -14.06
N TYR A 159 11.67 -19.07 -14.84
CA TYR A 159 10.24 -19.20 -15.12
C TYR A 159 9.44 -19.49 -13.85
N PHE A 160 9.88 -20.47 -13.05
CA PHE A 160 9.24 -20.79 -11.78
C PHE A 160 9.58 -19.77 -10.69
N GLY A 161 10.76 -19.14 -10.71
CA GLY A 161 11.08 -17.99 -9.87
C GLY A 161 10.12 -16.81 -10.11
N SER A 162 9.75 -16.57 -11.36
CA SER A 162 8.71 -15.60 -11.72
C SER A 162 7.35 -16.00 -11.13
N ALA A 163 6.96 -17.27 -11.22
CA ALA A 163 5.70 -17.75 -10.64
C ALA A 163 5.66 -17.52 -9.12
N VAL A 164 6.73 -17.86 -8.40
CA VAL A 164 6.85 -17.62 -6.95
C VAL A 164 6.77 -16.13 -6.62
N ALA A 165 7.46 -15.26 -7.37
CA ALA A 165 7.37 -13.82 -7.19
C ALA A 165 5.93 -13.31 -7.40
N MET A 166 5.22 -13.82 -8.41
CA MET A 166 3.81 -13.49 -8.66
C MET A 166 2.91 -13.97 -7.51
N THR A 167 3.09 -15.22 -7.04
CA THR A 167 2.36 -15.77 -5.90
C THR A 167 2.52 -14.90 -4.66
N LEU A 168 3.76 -14.55 -4.31
CA LEU A 168 4.06 -13.74 -3.13
C LEU A 168 3.51 -12.31 -3.28
N GLY A 169 3.64 -11.71 -4.47
CA GLY A 169 3.07 -10.39 -4.76
C GLY A 169 1.56 -10.37 -4.59
N ALA A 170 0.86 -11.35 -5.16
CA ALA A 170 -0.60 -11.48 -5.08
C ALA A 170 -1.10 -11.87 -3.67
N LEU A 171 -0.34 -12.67 -2.92
CA LEU A 171 -0.62 -12.97 -1.51
C LEU A 171 -0.58 -11.70 -0.65
N ILE A 172 0.49 -10.91 -0.79
CA ILE A 172 0.68 -9.64 -0.06
C ILE A 172 -0.38 -8.61 -0.47
N LYS A 173 -0.75 -8.54 -1.74
CA LYS A 173 -1.86 -7.72 -2.23
C LYS A 173 -2.43 -8.29 -3.52
N LEU A 174 -3.70 -8.69 -3.48
CA LEU A 174 -4.38 -9.33 -4.60
C LEU A 174 -4.29 -8.59 -5.96
N PRO A 175 -4.29 -7.24 -6.04
CA PRO A 175 -4.30 -6.52 -7.33
C PRO A 175 -3.21 -6.92 -8.32
N ILE A 176 -2.04 -7.33 -7.81
CA ILE A 176 -0.90 -7.74 -8.64
C ILE A 176 -1.17 -9.01 -9.45
N ILE A 177 -2.18 -9.80 -9.09
CA ILE A 177 -2.62 -10.94 -9.91
C ILE A 177 -2.98 -10.53 -11.35
N THR A 178 -3.39 -9.27 -11.56
CA THR A 178 -3.69 -8.74 -12.90
C THR A 178 -2.46 -8.67 -13.82
N TYR A 179 -1.24 -8.68 -13.28
CA TYR A 179 0.00 -8.80 -14.06
C TYR A 179 0.18 -10.21 -14.66
N GLY A 180 -0.67 -11.18 -14.34
CA GLY A 180 -0.81 -12.42 -15.09
C GLY A 180 -1.11 -12.19 -16.57
N LEU A 181 -1.86 -11.13 -16.92
CA LEU A 181 -2.21 -10.83 -18.31
C LEU A 181 -0.97 -10.54 -19.20
N PRO A 182 -0.06 -9.60 -18.84
CA PRO A 182 1.17 -9.40 -19.61
C PRO A 182 1.99 -10.68 -19.73
N LEU A 183 2.08 -11.51 -18.67
CA LEU A 183 2.83 -12.77 -18.71
C LEU A 183 2.26 -13.76 -19.74
N VAL A 184 0.93 -13.93 -19.77
CA VAL A 184 0.26 -14.81 -20.74
C VAL A 184 0.49 -14.32 -22.17
N LEU A 185 0.34 -13.02 -22.43
CA LEU A 185 0.62 -12.47 -23.76
C LEU A 185 2.09 -12.62 -24.13
N TRP A 186 2.99 -12.44 -23.18
CA TRP A 186 4.42 -12.57 -23.41
C TRP A 186 4.82 -14.00 -23.77
N LEU A 187 4.24 -14.99 -23.08
CA LEU A 187 4.42 -16.41 -23.42
C LEU A 187 3.96 -16.69 -24.85
N TYR A 188 2.79 -16.21 -25.22
CA TYR A 188 2.26 -16.36 -26.56
C TYR A 188 3.16 -15.70 -27.60
N PHE A 189 3.66 -14.49 -27.35
CA PHE A 189 4.57 -13.82 -28.29
C PHE A 189 5.92 -14.54 -28.46
N ARG A 190 6.46 -15.14 -27.39
CA ARG A 190 7.77 -15.82 -27.43
C ARG A 190 7.72 -17.24 -27.97
N ARG A 191 6.61 -17.96 -27.74
CA ARG A 191 6.50 -19.40 -28.04
C ARG A 191 5.35 -19.73 -29.02
N GLY A 192 4.52 -18.76 -29.39
CA GLY A 192 3.41 -18.94 -30.32
C GLY A 192 2.43 -20.03 -29.90
N LYS A 193 1.91 -20.78 -30.88
CA LYS A 193 0.99 -21.91 -30.64
C LYS A 193 1.62 -23.04 -29.83
N ALA A 194 2.96 -23.14 -29.75
CA ALA A 194 3.62 -24.17 -28.96
C ALA A 194 3.34 -24.01 -27.45
N ALA A 195 3.14 -22.78 -26.97
CA ALA A 195 2.71 -22.51 -25.60
C ALA A 195 1.30 -23.03 -25.30
N LEU A 196 0.45 -23.18 -26.32
CA LEU A 196 -0.94 -23.62 -26.14
C LEU A 196 -1.07 -25.13 -26.02
N ARG A 197 -0.01 -25.89 -26.29
CA ARG A 197 0.00 -27.34 -26.06
C ARG A 197 0.15 -27.63 -24.56
N PRO A 198 -0.45 -28.71 -24.04
CA PRO A 198 -0.18 -29.17 -22.68
C PRO A 198 1.33 -29.31 -22.47
N SER A 199 1.87 -28.50 -21.56
CA SER A 199 3.31 -28.33 -21.36
C SER A 199 3.56 -27.73 -19.98
N ALA A 200 4.81 -27.81 -19.50
CA ALA A 200 5.20 -27.25 -18.21
C ALA A 200 4.95 -25.74 -18.06
N TYR A 201 4.71 -25.00 -19.15
CA TYR A 201 4.28 -23.60 -19.08
C TYR A 201 2.95 -23.43 -18.32
N TRP A 202 2.03 -24.38 -18.46
CA TRP A 202 0.72 -24.28 -17.80
C TRP A 202 0.79 -24.45 -16.29
N LEU A 203 1.89 -24.98 -15.73
CA LEU A 203 2.11 -25.04 -14.28
C LEU A 203 2.28 -23.64 -13.66
N TYR A 204 2.61 -22.61 -14.44
CA TYR A 204 2.71 -21.25 -13.94
C TYR A 204 1.38 -20.77 -13.33
N LEU A 205 0.26 -21.06 -13.99
CA LEU A 205 -1.06 -20.58 -13.57
C LEU A 205 -1.46 -21.12 -12.19
N PRO A 206 -1.51 -22.45 -11.94
CA PRO A 206 -1.87 -22.95 -10.63
C PRO A 206 -0.88 -22.52 -9.54
N LEU A 207 0.42 -22.43 -9.84
CA LEU A 207 1.42 -21.97 -8.86
C LEU A 207 1.24 -20.49 -8.46
N SER A 208 0.92 -19.63 -9.42
CA SER A 208 0.78 -18.19 -9.20
C SER A 208 -0.61 -17.76 -8.72
N VAL A 209 -1.66 -18.51 -9.05
CA VAL A 209 -3.05 -18.12 -8.80
C VAL A 209 -3.70 -18.86 -7.64
N LEU A 210 -3.49 -20.18 -7.50
CA LEU A 210 -4.22 -20.95 -6.48
C LEU A 210 -3.85 -20.55 -5.05
N PRO A 211 -2.56 -20.35 -4.68
CA PRO A 211 -2.24 -19.98 -3.30
C PRO A 211 -2.83 -18.62 -2.87
N PRO A 212 -2.75 -17.53 -3.66
CA PRO A 212 -3.46 -16.31 -3.35
C PRO A 212 -4.96 -16.51 -3.20
N LEU A 213 -5.63 -17.17 -4.16
CA LEU A 213 -7.08 -17.36 -4.08
C LEU A 213 -7.49 -18.18 -2.86
N ALA A 214 -6.75 -19.24 -2.55
CA ALA A 214 -6.97 -20.05 -1.35
C ALA A 214 -6.79 -19.22 -0.07
N TRP A 215 -5.77 -18.37 0.00
CA TRP A 215 -5.58 -17.48 1.14
C TRP A 215 -6.72 -16.47 1.29
N TYR A 216 -7.12 -15.77 0.23
CA TYR A 216 -8.18 -14.77 0.34
C TYR A 216 -9.55 -15.40 0.65
N ALA A 217 -9.82 -16.61 0.14
CA ALA A 217 -10.99 -17.38 0.55
C ALA A 217 -10.93 -17.77 2.04
N TYR A 218 -9.76 -18.22 2.51
CA TYR A 218 -9.54 -18.54 3.92
C TYR A 218 -9.64 -17.30 4.82
N ALA A 219 -9.06 -16.18 4.41
CA ALA A 219 -9.16 -14.91 5.11
C ALA A 219 -10.62 -14.47 5.22
N ARG A 220 -11.41 -14.58 4.15
CA ARG A 220 -12.84 -14.29 4.24
C ARG A 220 -13.54 -15.20 5.26
N ALA A 221 -13.27 -16.51 5.22
CA ALA A 221 -13.81 -17.45 6.18
C ALA A 221 -13.37 -17.14 7.64
N LEU A 222 -12.16 -16.62 7.86
CA LEU A 222 -11.74 -16.13 9.18
C LEU A 222 -12.58 -14.94 9.64
N GLN A 223 -12.82 -13.95 8.76
CA GLN A 223 -13.66 -12.81 9.12
C GLN A 223 -15.08 -13.26 9.47
N ASP A 224 -15.67 -14.15 8.68
CA ASP A 224 -17.02 -14.68 8.92
C ASP A 224 -17.07 -15.52 10.22
N LYS A 225 -16.03 -16.34 10.50
CA LYS A 225 -15.95 -17.18 11.71
C LYS A 225 -15.84 -16.36 13.00
N TYR A 226 -15.02 -15.32 13.01
CA TYR A 226 -14.76 -14.52 14.22
C TYR A 226 -15.61 -13.24 14.29
N GLY A 227 -16.37 -12.90 13.24
CA GLY A 227 -17.21 -11.71 13.19
C GLY A 227 -16.43 -10.40 13.04
N VAL A 228 -15.15 -10.46 12.69
CA VAL A 228 -14.27 -9.28 12.61
C VAL A 228 -13.99 -8.93 11.14
N HIS A 229 -14.86 -8.12 10.54
CA HIS A 229 -14.75 -7.65 9.14
C HIS A 229 -13.94 -6.36 9.01
N TYR A 230 -12.74 -6.32 9.60
CA TYR A 230 -11.93 -5.10 9.66
C TYR A 230 -11.17 -4.80 8.37
N PHE A 231 -10.47 -5.80 7.80
CA PHE A 231 -9.70 -5.59 6.57
C PHE A 231 -10.56 -5.76 5.32
N TYR A 232 -10.37 -4.86 4.35
CA TYR A 232 -11.06 -4.94 3.06
C TYR A 232 -10.53 -6.11 2.22
N LEU A 233 -11.39 -7.10 1.96
CA LEU A 233 -11.08 -8.27 1.13
C LEU A 233 -11.82 -8.30 -0.21
N GLY A 234 -12.50 -7.20 -0.56
CA GLY A 234 -13.29 -7.08 -1.79
C GLY A 234 -14.64 -6.43 -1.53
N THR A 235 -15.35 -6.16 -2.62
CA THR A 235 -16.67 -5.52 -2.59
C THR A 235 -17.67 -6.33 -3.42
N SER A 236 -18.95 -6.08 -3.20
CA SER A 236 -20.02 -6.75 -3.94
C SER A 236 -20.10 -6.25 -5.38
N PHE A 237 -20.67 -7.07 -6.27
CA PHE A 237 -20.89 -6.67 -7.65
C PHE A 237 -21.79 -5.41 -7.76
N GLN A 238 -22.76 -5.27 -6.86
CA GLN A 238 -23.66 -4.12 -6.80
C GLN A 238 -22.88 -2.83 -6.48
N SER A 239 -21.94 -2.88 -5.52
CA SER A 239 -21.08 -1.75 -5.20
C SER A 239 -20.12 -1.40 -6.33
N LEU A 240 -19.59 -2.39 -7.06
CA LEU A 240 -18.82 -2.14 -8.29
C LEU A 240 -19.66 -1.41 -9.33
N LEU A 241 -20.87 -1.91 -9.59
CA LEU A 241 -21.77 -1.31 -10.57
C LEU A 241 -22.17 0.13 -10.18
N ALA A 242 -22.36 0.40 -8.89
CA ALA A 242 -22.57 1.75 -8.38
C ALA A 242 -21.34 2.64 -8.63
N SER A 243 -20.14 2.12 -8.34
CA SER A 243 -18.87 2.82 -8.59
C SER A 243 -18.70 3.18 -10.07
N TRP A 244 -19.01 2.26 -10.98
CA TRP A 244 -18.88 2.48 -12.43
C TRP A 244 -19.92 3.45 -13.00
N ARG A 245 -21.02 3.69 -12.28
CA ARG A 245 -22.03 4.69 -12.69
C ARG A 245 -21.72 6.08 -12.15
N ASP A 246 -20.90 6.19 -11.12
CA ASP A 246 -20.49 7.46 -10.54
C ASP A 246 -19.38 8.12 -11.42
N PRO A 247 -19.63 9.30 -12.01
CA PRO A 247 -18.60 10.04 -12.74
C PRO A 247 -17.36 10.36 -11.91
N SER A 248 -17.49 10.43 -10.58
CA SER A 248 -16.37 10.70 -9.68
C SER A 248 -15.31 9.60 -9.71
N PHE A 249 -15.71 8.34 -9.94
CA PHE A 249 -14.79 7.21 -10.13
C PHE A 249 -13.79 7.49 -11.27
N TYR A 250 -14.32 7.88 -12.43
CA TYR A 250 -13.50 8.16 -13.61
C TYR A 250 -12.65 9.42 -13.42
N ASN A 251 -13.25 10.49 -12.90
CA ASN A 251 -12.55 11.75 -12.68
C ASN A 251 -11.37 11.57 -11.71
N ARG A 252 -11.57 10.84 -10.60
CA ARG A 252 -10.50 10.58 -9.63
C ARG A 252 -9.37 9.79 -10.26
N ILE A 253 -9.65 8.68 -10.94
CA ILE A 253 -8.61 7.79 -11.46
C ILE A 253 -7.89 8.41 -12.67
N TYR A 254 -8.65 8.83 -13.68
CA TYR A 254 -8.11 9.16 -15.00
C TYR A 254 -7.78 10.64 -15.21
N VAL A 255 -8.24 11.52 -14.31
CA VAL A 255 -7.96 12.96 -14.39
C VAL A 255 -7.15 13.42 -13.19
N GLN A 256 -7.69 13.28 -11.98
CA GLN A 256 -7.00 13.78 -10.78
C GLN A 256 -5.71 12.98 -10.54
N ARG A 257 -5.82 11.70 -10.21
CA ARG A 257 -4.69 10.89 -9.77
C ARG A 257 -3.67 10.63 -10.88
N LEU A 258 -4.12 10.40 -12.11
CA LEU A 258 -3.24 10.15 -13.24
C LEU A 258 -2.26 11.30 -13.49
N PHE A 259 -2.72 12.55 -13.35
CA PHE A 259 -1.89 13.73 -13.62
C PHE A 259 -1.29 14.37 -12.36
N ASP A 260 -1.61 13.85 -11.18
CA ASP A 260 -1.16 14.41 -9.89
C ASP A 260 -0.28 13.45 -9.08
N SER A 261 -0.72 12.21 -8.92
CA SER A 261 -0.16 11.27 -7.93
C SER A 261 0.52 10.05 -8.56
N TYR A 262 0.02 9.54 -9.70
CA TYR A 262 0.56 8.31 -10.32
C TYR A 262 1.89 8.56 -11.04
N ALA A 263 2.00 9.68 -11.74
CA ALA A 263 3.23 10.14 -12.37
C ALA A 263 3.21 11.67 -12.44
N CYS A 264 4.34 12.26 -12.87
CA CYS A 264 4.38 13.67 -13.23
C CYS A 264 3.43 13.94 -14.41
N PRO A 265 2.67 15.06 -14.43
CA PRO A 265 1.76 15.39 -15.52
C PRO A 265 2.41 15.28 -16.90
N LEU A 266 3.70 15.64 -17.03
CA LEU A 266 4.47 15.49 -18.26
C LEU A 266 4.51 14.03 -18.75
N LEU A 267 4.79 13.08 -17.86
CA LEU A 267 4.82 11.66 -18.21
C LEU A 267 3.42 11.11 -18.48
N SER A 268 2.41 11.59 -17.75
CA SER A 268 1.03 11.19 -17.98
C SER A 268 0.55 11.63 -19.36
N VAL A 269 0.83 12.87 -19.76
CA VAL A 269 0.53 13.36 -21.12
C VAL A 269 1.30 12.56 -22.17
N LEU A 270 2.61 12.36 -22.00
CA LEU A 270 3.42 11.61 -22.97
C LEU A 270 2.97 10.16 -23.10
N GLY A 271 2.77 9.47 -21.97
CA GLY A 271 2.38 8.06 -21.94
C GLY A 271 0.98 7.84 -22.47
N VAL A 272 -0.02 8.56 -21.96
CA VAL A 272 -1.41 8.43 -22.38
C VAL A 272 -1.59 8.92 -23.81
N GLY A 273 -1.05 10.09 -24.16
CA GLY A 273 -1.13 10.63 -25.52
C GLY A 273 -0.50 9.69 -26.56
N PHE A 274 0.64 9.07 -26.24
CA PHE A 274 1.25 8.07 -27.12
C PHE A 274 0.40 6.81 -27.23
N LEU A 275 -0.17 6.30 -26.14
CA LEU A 275 -1.07 5.15 -26.18
C LEU A 275 -2.30 5.42 -27.06
N LEU A 276 -2.91 6.60 -26.95
CA LEU A 276 -4.08 6.99 -27.73
C LEU A 276 -3.77 7.09 -29.23
N VAL A 277 -2.64 7.67 -29.60
CA VAL A 277 -2.30 7.89 -31.03
C VAL A 277 -1.59 6.68 -31.66
N ARG A 278 -0.83 5.92 -30.86
CA ARG A 278 0.11 4.89 -31.34
C ARG A 278 -0.03 3.55 -30.61
N TRP A 279 -1.23 3.21 -30.13
CA TRP A 279 -1.55 1.93 -29.47
C TRP A 279 -0.88 0.73 -30.15
N ARG A 280 -1.09 0.55 -31.46
CA ARG A 280 -0.55 -0.61 -32.21
C ARG A 280 0.98 -0.64 -32.30
N ARG A 281 1.65 0.51 -32.17
CA ARG A 281 3.13 0.62 -32.18
C ARG A 281 3.75 0.46 -30.78
N THR A 282 2.95 0.50 -29.73
CA THR A 282 3.41 0.23 -28.36
C THR A 282 3.71 -1.27 -28.21
N PRO A 283 4.81 -1.68 -27.56
CA PRO A 283 5.08 -3.09 -27.27
C PRO A 283 3.89 -3.80 -26.62
N GLY A 284 3.58 -5.02 -27.07
CA GLY A 284 2.38 -5.75 -26.66
C GLY A 284 2.27 -5.99 -25.16
N TRP A 285 3.40 -6.20 -24.48
CA TRP A 285 3.44 -6.40 -23.03
C TRP A 285 3.18 -5.10 -22.24
N ILE A 286 3.58 -3.93 -22.77
CA ILE A 286 3.24 -2.63 -22.16
C ILE A 286 1.74 -2.36 -22.31
N ARG A 287 1.16 -2.66 -23.49
CA ARG A 287 -0.30 -2.60 -23.68
C ARG A 287 -1.04 -3.50 -22.68
N ALA A 288 -0.51 -4.69 -22.44
CA ALA A 288 -1.08 -5.61 -21.47
C ALA A 288 -1.04 -5.05 -20.04
N LEU A 289 0.05 -4.38 -19.63
CA LEU A 289 0.10 -3.66 -18.36
C LEU A 289 -0.95 -2.56 -18.25
N VAL A 290 -1.19 -1.81 -19.33
CA VAL A 290 -2.27 -0.81 -19.38
C VAL A 290 -3.62 -1.48 -19.17
N ILE A 291 -3.88 -2.60 -19.84
CA ILE A 291 -5.14 -3.35 -19.67
C ILE A 291 -5.24 -3.90 -18.25
N SER A 292 -4.18 -4.49 -17.68
CA SER A 292 -4.14 -4.99 -16.30
C SER A 292 -4.50 -3.90 -15.28
N ALA A 293 -3.92 -2.71 -15.42
CA ALA A 293 -4.22 -1.58 -14.53
C ALA A 293 -5.69 -1.16 -14.62
N ASN A 294 -6.27 -1.13 -15.82
CA ASN A 294 -7.69 -0.83 -16.00
C ASN A 294 -8.58 -1.92 -15.44
N VAL A 295 -8.29 -3.20 -15.73
CA VAL A 295 -9.01 -4.34 -15.14
C VAL A 295 -9.01 -4.23 -13.63
N PHE A 296 -7.87 -3.93 -13.03
CA PHE A 296 -7.79 -3.70 -11.60
C PHE A 296 -8.64 -2.50 -11.14
N PHE A 297 -8.58 -1.35 -11.80
CA PHE A 297 -9.40 -0.19 -11.42
C PHE A 297 -10.90 -0.50 -11.43
N PHE A 298 -11.38 -1.23 -12.42
CA PHE A 298 -12.79 -1.65 -12.47
C PHE A 298 -13.13 -2.70 -11.39
N LEU A 299 -12.23 -3.65 -11.11
CA LEU A 299 -12.43 -4.64 -10.04
C LEU A 299 -12.28 -4.05 -8.63
N GLY A 300 -11.50 -2.98 -8.47
CA GLY A 300 -11.31 -2.27 -7.21
C GLY A 300 -12.40 -1.25 -6.93
N GLY A 301 -13.12 -0.79 -7.97
CA GLY A 301 -14.25 0.12 -7.86
C GLY A 301 -13.91 1.39 -7.09
N GLU A 302 -14.81 1.80 -6.21
CA GLU A 302 -14.66 2.96 -5.33
C GLU A 302 -13.32 2.95 -4.57
N SER A 303 -12.90 1.81 -3.99
CA SER A 303 -11.63 1.71 -3.25
C SER A 303 -10.43 2.12 -4.10
N ALA A 304 -10.42 1.77 -5.39
CA ALA A 304 -9.36 2.18 -6.31
C ALA A 304 -9.35 3.69 -6.62
N ALA A 305 -10.52 4.35 -6.56
CA ALA A 305 -10.64 5.77 -6.80
C ALA A 305 -10.22 6.63 -5.59
N TRP A 306 -10.48 6.16 -4.37
CA TRP A 306 -10.22 6.94 -3.15
C TRP A 306 -8.86 6.67 -2.52
N HIS A 307 -8.39 5.41 -2.52
CA HIS A 307 -7.10 5.07 -1.93
C HIS A 307 -5.97 5.31 -2.94
N THR A 308 -5.19 6.37 -2.71
CA THR A 308 -4.07 6.78 -3.57
C THR A 308 -3.11 5.62 -3.93
N SER A 309 -2.88 4.70 -2.99
CA SER A 309 -1.96 3.57 -3.17
C SER A 309 -2.43 2.55 -4.20
N TYR A 310 -3.73 2.43 -4.48
CA TYR A 310 -4.25 1.53 -5.50
C TYR A 310 -3.72 1.94 -6.89
N GLY A 311 -3.43 3.23 -7.09
CA GLY A 311 -2.76 3.76 -8.27
C GLY A 311 -1.43 3.13 -8.64
N LEU A 312 -0.72 2.51 -7.69
CA LEU A 312 0.60 1.92 -7.88
C LEU A 312 0.63 0.90 -9.03
N VAL A 313 -0.45 0.15 -9.23
CA VAL A 313 -0.59 -0.85 -10.31
C VAL A 313 -0.51 -0.22 -11.70
N ALA A 314 -0.89 1.05 -11.86
CA ALA A 314 -0.85 1.75 -13.13
C ALA A 314 0.50 2.42 -13.43
N VAL A 315 1.31 2.71 -12.41
CA VAL A 315 2.53 3.52 -12.56
C VAL A 315 3.49 2.91 -13.59
N PRO A 316 3.83 1.60 -13.56
CA PRO A 316 4.70 1.01 -14.57
C PRO A 316 4.18 1.20 -16.00
N ALA A 317 2.87 1.03 -16.20
CA ALA A 317 2.24 1.17 -17.51
C ALA A 317 2.40 2.60 -18.05
N VAL A 318 2.18 3.62 -17.21
CA VAL A 318 2.29 5.04 -17.59
C VAL A 318 3.74 5.40 -17.94
N VAL A 319 4.69 5.08 -17.06
CA VAL A 319 6.09 5.50 -17.23
C VAL A 319 6.80 4.76 -18.35
N LEU A 320 6.49 3.47 -18.56
CA LEU A 320 7.01 2.71 -19.71
C LEU A 320 6.43 3.22 -21.03
N SER A 321 5.14 3.56 -21.07
CA SER A 321 4.52 4.15 -22.26
C SER A 321 5.11 5.52 -22.59
N ALA A 322 5.37 6.34 -21.57
CA ALA A 322 6.09 7.60 -21.73
C ALA A 322 7.52 7.38 -22.27
N GLY A 323 8.21 6.34 -21.80
CA GLY A 323 9.52 5.94 -22.33
C GLY A 323 9.48 5.61 -23.82
N VAL A 324 8.50 4.82 -24.27
CA VAL A 324 8.28 4.52 -25.69
C VAL A 324 8.03 5.81 -26.49
N ALA A 325 7.26 6.74 -25.93
CA ALA A 325 6.98 8.02 -26.56
C ALA A 325 8.26 8.84 -26.77
N VAL A 326 9.12 8.92 -25.75
CA VAL A 326 10.39 9.64 -25.82
C VAL A 326 11.32 9.01 -26.87
N ASP A 327 11.47 7.69 -26.91
CA ASP A 327 12.27 7.02 -27.94
C ASP A 327 11.74 7.30 -29.35
N ALA A 328 10.42 7.27 -29.53
CA ALA A 328 9.78 7.56 -30.81
C ALA A 328 9.94 9.03 -31.25
N LEU A 329 10.07 9.97 -30.31
CA LEU A 329 10.34 11.37 -30.58
C LEU A 329 11.82 11.59 -30.93
N LEU A 330 12.72 11.05 -30.10
CA LEU A 330 14.17 11.25 -30.28
C LEU A 330 14.73 10.53 -31.50
N SER A 331 14.19 9.37 -31.87
CA SER A 331 14.58 8.68 -33.12
C SER A 331 14.28 9.48 -34.39
N ARG A 332 13.39 10.49 -34.33
CA ARG A 332 13.12 11.43 -35.44
C ARG A 332 13.88 12.75 -35.31
N ALA A 333 14.45 13.02 -34.14
CA ALA A 333 15.16 14.25 -33.87
C ALA A 333 16.51 14.27 -34.59
N ARG A 334 16.70 15.23 -35.49
CA ARG A 334 18.00 15.43 -36.18
C ARG A 334 19.02 16.19 -35.33
N SER A 335 18.59 16.87 -34.27
CA SER A 335 19.43 17.75 -33.44
C SER A 335 19.67 17.18 -32.04
N ARG A 336 20.90 17.35 -31.54
CA ARG A 336 21.30 17.01 -30.16
C ARG A 336 20.49 17.78 -29.10
N VAL A 337 19.91 18.94 -29.45
CA VAL A 337 19.05 19.75 -28.57
C VAL A 337 17.94 18.92 -27.94
N TRP A 338 17.34 17.99 -28.68
CA TRP A 338 16.26 17.16 -28.15
C TRP A 338 16.68 16.20 -27.03
N HIS A 339 17.96 15.80 -26.99
CA HIS A 339 18.50 15.02 -25.88
C HIS A 339 18.61 15.88 -24.62
N HIS A 340 19.04 17.15 -24.75
CA HIS A 340 19.04 18.10 -23.63
C HIS A 340 17.61 18.39 -23.13
N VAL A 341 16.64 18.55 -24.04
CA VAL A 341 15.21 18.70 -23.69
C VAL A 341 14.72 17.48 -22.89
N ALA A 342 15.07 16.27 -23.32
CA ALA A 342 14.73 15.05 -22.58
C ALA A 342 15.38 15.03 -21.19
N THR A 343 16.66 15.40 -21.07
CA THR A 343 17.35 15.49 -19.77
C THR A 343 16.71 16.53 -18.84
N VAL A 344 16.39 17.72 -19.34
CA VAL A 344 15.68 18.75 -18.55
C VAL A 344 14.30 18.24 -18.13
N GLY A 345 13.58 17.57 -19.04
CA GLY A 345 12.31 16.91 -18.73
C GLY A 345 12.44 15.92 -17.57
N LEU A 346 13.48 15.09 -17.55
CA LEU A 346 13.74 14.16 -16.45
C LEU A 346 14.00 14.87 -15.12
N LEU A 347 14.74 15.98 -15.12
CA LEU A 347 14.95 16.79 -13.92
C LEU A 347 13.64 17.38 -13.41
N LEU A 348 12.76 17.84 -14.32
CA LEU A 348 11.43 18.34 -13.96
C LEU A 348 10.53 17.24 -13.39
N VAL A 349 10.60 16.01 -13.92
CA VAL A 349 9.90 14.86 -13.34
C VAL A 349 10.36 14.59 -11.91
N ALA A 350 11.66 14.55 -11.68
CA ALA A 350 12.23 14.33 -10.36
C ALA A 350 11.85 15.45 -9.37
N ALA A 351 11.98 16.72 -9.80
CA ALA A 351 11.59 17.88 -9.02
C ALA A 351 10.10 17.88 -8.69
N PHE A 352 9.24 17.52 -9.65
CA PHE A 352 7.79 17.41 -9.42
C PHE A 352 7.48 16.34 -8.37
N GLY A 353 8.08 15.15 -8.46
CA GLY A 353 7.86 14.09 -7.47
C GLY A 353 8.19 14.53 -6.05
N LEU A 354 9.34 15.18 -5.86
CA LEU A 354 9.78 15.71 -4.57
C LEU A 354 8.86 16.84 -4.08
N TRP A 355 8.56 17.81 -4.95
CA TRP A 355 7.70 18.94 -4.61
C TRP A 355 6.28 18.48 -4.28
N ARG A 356 5.73 17.54 -5.06
CA ARG A 356 4.36 17.06 -4.91
C ARG A 356 4.15 16.30 -3.62
N THR A 357 5.15 15.53 -3.19
CA THR A 357 5.07 14.71 -1.98
C THR A 357 5.43 15.49 -0.71
N ARG A 358 6.02 16.70 -0.81
CA ARG A 358 6.46 17.50 0.36
C ARG A 358 5.38 17.70 1.43
N SER A 359 4.12 17.87 1.01
CA SER A 359 2.98 18.09 1.91
C SER A 359 2.39 16.80 2.48
N TRP A 360 2.88 15.63 2.05
CA TRP A 360 2.46 14.33 2.57
C TRP A 360 3.32 13.89 3.76
N PHE A 361 4.48 14.51 3.95
CA PHE A 361 5.36 14.24 5.09
C PHE A 361 4.90 15.02 6.32
N SER A 362 4.91 14.35 7.46
CA SER A 362 4.71 15.01 8.75
C SER A 362 5.94 15.78 9.19
N PRO A 363 5.76 16.83 10.02
CA PRO A 363 6.84 17.42 10.80
C PRO A 363 7.61 16.38 11.62
N SER A 364 8.90 16.62 11.85
CA SER A 364 9.78 15.67 12.58
C SER A 364 9.36 15.44 14.03
N ASP A 365 8.72 16.43 14.65
CA ASP A 365 8.22 16.43 16.04
C ASP A 365 6.77 15.92 16.17
N ALA A 366 6.12 15.53 15.06
CA ALA A 366 4.71 15.16 15.06
C ALA A 366 4.37 13.95 15.97
N ALA A 367 5.37 13.14 16.33
CA ALA A 367 5.19 11.97 17.20
C ALA A 367 5.25 12.31 18.71
N VAL A 368 5.84 13.46 19.08
CA VAL A 368 6.14 13.82 20.48
C VAL A 368 4.89 13.78 21.36
N ALA A 369 3.78 14.35 20.89
CA ALA A 369 2.53 14.35 21.64
C ALA A 369 1.98 12.94 21.91
N PHE A 370 2.17 11.99 20.99
CA PHE A 370 1.74 10.60 21.18
C PHE A 370 2.69 9.83 22.11
N GLU A 371 3.99 10.15 22.09
CA GLU A 371 4.98 9.58 23.00
C GLU A 371 4.75 10.04 24.44
N GLU A 372 4.44 11.33 24.64
CA GLU A 372 4.04 11.86 25.94
C GLU A 372 2.72 11.25 26.43
N ALA A 373 1.72 11.09 25.54
CA ALA A 373 0.48 10.40 25.88
C ALA A 373 0.74 8.97 26.33
N LYS A 374 1.67 8.26 25.70
CA LYS A 374 2.10 6.92 26.14
C LYS A 374 2.70 6.96 27.55
N GLN A 375 3.64 7.86 27.80
CA GLN A 375 4.28 7.99 29.12
C GLN A 375 3.24 8.23 30.22
N ARG A 376 2.32 9.18 29.99
CA ARG A 376 1.23 9.48 30.93
C ARG A 376 0.26 8.32 31.13
N HIS A 377 -0.04 7.58 30.07
CA HIS A 377 -0.88 6.38 30.17
C HIS A 377 -0.20 5.30 31.02
N ASP A 378 1.09 5.05 30.82
CA ASP A 378 1.86 4.05 31.57
C ASP A 378 1.99 4.38 33.08
N GLU A 379 1.96 5.67 33.46
CA GLU A 379 1.95 6.11 34.87
C GLU A 379 0.66 5.71 35.61
N VAL A 380 -0.46 5.64 34.90
CA VAL A 380 -1.79 5.46 35.50
C VAL A 380 -2.43 4.11 35.17
N SER A 381 -1.86 3.32 34.26
CA SER A 381 -2.47 2.07 33.80
C SER A 381 -1.49 0.90 33.77
N ALA A 382 -1.99 -0.29 34.08
CA ALA A 382 -1.22 -1.53 33.94
C ALA A 382 -0.79 -1.78 32.47
N ALA A 383 0.21 -2.64 32.29
CA ALA A 383 0.76 -2.97 30.98
C ALA A 383 -0.25 -3.65 30.05
N ASP A 384 -1.18 -4.42 30.62
CA ASP A 384 -2.24 -5.15 29.91
C ASP A 384 -3.57 -4.40 29.85
N ALA A 385 -3.65 -3.20 30.44
CA ALA A 385 -4.86 -2.40 30.48
C ALA A 385 -5.33 -2.03 29.06
N ARG A 386 -6.62 -2.20 28.80
CA ARG A 386 -7.26 -1.77 27.55
C ARG A 386 -7.49 -0.25 27.55
N VAL A 387 -7.61 0.32 26.35
CA VAL A 387 -7.86 1.75 26.15
C VAL A 387 -9.03 1.97 25.20
N LEU A 388 -9.88 2.96 25.49
CA LEU A 388 -10.87 3.46 24.55
C LEU A 388 -10.26 4.57 23.70
N VAL A 389 -10.27 4.45 22.37
CA VAL A 389 -9.82 5.51 21.46
C VAL A 389 -11.01 6.05 20.67
N LEU A 390 -11.25 7.35 20.80
CA LEU A 390 -12.23 8.08 20.01
C LEU A 390 -11.56 8.70 18.79
N SER A 391 -11.89 8.19 17.61
CA SER A 391 -11.34 8.64 16.34
C SER A 391 -12.30 8.33 15.19
N ASP A 392 -11.96 8.78 13.97
CA ASP A 392 -12.62 8.42 12.71
C ASP A 392 -12.15 7.02 12.24
N GLY A 393 -12.26 6.01 13.12
CA GLY A 393 -11.82 4.63 12.87
C GLY A 393 -10.29 4.40 12.77
N ASP A 394 -9.47 5.42 13.01
CA ASP A 394 -7.99 5.32 12.97
C ASP A 394 -7.44 4.71 14.27
N PRO A 395 -6.74 3.55 14.21
CA PRO A 395 -6.20 2.88 15.39
C PRO A 395 -4.81 3.38 15.82
N LYS A 396 -4.24 4.40 15.16
CA LYS A 396 -2.88 4.90 15.42
C LYS A 396 -2.59 5.18 16.89
N VAL A 397 -3.54 5.73 17.63
CA VAL A 397 -3.35 6.01 19.07
C VAL A 397 -3.10 4.72 19.86
N LEU A 398 -3.78 3.61 19.54
CA LEU A 398 -3.51 2.30 20.18
C LEU A 398 -2.09 1.81 19.89
N TRP A 399 -1.59 2.03 18.67
CA TRP A 399 -0.20 1.71 18.34
C TRP A 399 0.78 2.45 19.24
N TYR A 400 0.63 3.77 19.39
CA TYR A 400 1.50 4.61 20.22
C TYR A 400 1.39 4.30 21.71
N LEU A 401 0.18 4.14 22.24
CA LEU A 401 -0.06 3.78 23.63
C LEU A 401 0.42 2.36 23.96
N ASP A 402 0.73 1.57 22.95
CA ASP A 402 1.17 0.19 23.10
C ASP A 402 0.13 -0.72 23.75
N ARG A 403 -1.16 -0.49 23.47
CA ARG A 403 -2.29 -1.19 24.10
C ARG A 403 -3.25 -1.83 23.09
N LYS A 404 -3.99 -2.83 23.56
CA LYS A 404 -5.23 -3.30 22.92
C LYS A 404 -6.42 -2.48 23.46
N GLY A 405 -7.55 -2.50 22.77
CA GLY A 405 -8.72 -1.75 23.21
C GLY A 405 -9.76 -1.57 22.12
N TRP A 406 -10.48 -0.45 22.16
CA TRP A 406 -11.53 -0.12 21.20
C TRP A 406 -11.16 1.13 20.43
N VAL A 407 -11.57 1.17 19.16
CA VAL A 407 -11.49 2.35 18.30
C VAL A 407 -12.89 2.60 17.78
N MET A 408 -13.47 3.74 18.10
CA MET A 408 -14.84 4.04 17.70
C MET A 408 -15.06 5.53 17.49
N TRP A 409 -16.18 5.84 16.82
CA TRP A 409 -16.67 7.19 16.68
C TRP A 409 -17.22 7.74 18.00
N PRO A 410 -17.16 9.06 18.23
CA PRO A 410 -17.73 9.68 19.44
C PRO A 410 -19.20 9.32 19.67
N ASP A 411 -19.99 9.22 18.59
CA ASP A 411 -21.42 8.92 18.63
C ASP A 411 -21.74 7.51 19.12
N ALA A 412 -20.78 6.59 19.04
CA ALA A 412 -20.97 5.20 19.44
C ALA A 412 -20.70 4.96 20.93
N VAL A 413 -20.17 5.96 21.66
CA VAL A 413 -19.73 5.80 23.05
C VAL A 413 -20.90 5.47 23.98
N GLU A 414 -22.02 6.17 23.86
CA GLU A 414 -23.21 5.93 24.68
C GLU A 414 -23.74 4.50 24.49
N GLN A 415 -23.88 4.07 23.24
CA GLN A 415 -24.30 2.70 22.92
C GLN A 415 -23.30 1.68 23.49
N TRP A 416 -22.01 1.91 23.28
CA TRP A 416 -20.95 1.03 23.74
C TRP A 416 -20.95 0.88 25.27
N ILE A 417 -21.18 1.95 26.03
CA ILE A 417 -21.29 1.85 27.49
C ILE A 417 -22.57 1.12 27.91
N GLY A 418 -23.69 1.35 27.21
CA GLY A 418 -24.95 0.65 27.43
C GLY A 418 -24.90 -0.86 27.22
N GLU A 419 -23.96 -1.35 26.40
CA GLU A 419 -23.70 -2.78 26.16
C GLU A 419 -22.98 -3.47 27.35
N GLY A 420 -22.59 -2.74 28.39
CA GLY A 420 -22.01 -3.31 29.61
C GLY A 420 -20.53 -3.71 29.50
N HIS A 421 -19.81 -3.21 28.50
CA HIS A 421 -18.35 -3.37 28.42
C HIS A 421 -17.68 -2.72 29.64
N GLY A 422 -16.63 -3.36 30.18
CA GLY A 422 -15.85 -2.78 31.28
C GLY A 422 -15.16 -1.49 30.82
N ALA A 423 -15.70 -0.33 31.20
CA ALA A 423 -15.16 0.96 30.79
C ALA A 423 -13.68 1.09 31.21
N PRO A 424 -12.74 1.23 30.27
CA PRO A 424 -11.32 1.20 30.55
C PRO A 424 -10.93 2.39 31.42
N ARG A 425 -9.90 2.22 32.25
CA ARG A 425 -9.40 3.30 33.11
C ARG A 425 -9.01 4.54 32.31
N THR A 426 -8.48 4.35 31.11
CA THR A 426 -8.07 5.44 30.23
C THR A 426 -8.81 5.43 28.90
N ALA A 427 -9.04 6.63 28.39
CA ALA A 427 -9.55 6.90 27.06
C ALA A 427 -8.68 7.94 26.37
N ALA A 428 -8.65 7.95 25.05
CA ALA A 428 -7.90 8.93 24.26
C ALA A 428 -8.74 9.47 23.11
N ILE A 429 -8.55 10.75 22.78
CA ILE A 429 -9.17 11.40 21.63
C ILE A 429 -8.07 11.71 20.61
N ASP A 430 -8.23 11.21 19.38
CA ASP A 430 -7.37 11.61 18.26
C ASP A 430 -7.86 12.92 17.64
N VAL A 431 -7.36 14.04 18.16
CA VAL A 431 -7.76 15.41 17.77
C VAL A 431 -7.54 15.66 16.28
N LEU A 432 -6.52 15.04 15.67
CA LEU A 432 -6.23 15.20 14.24
C LEU A 432 -7.22 14.47 13.34
N ARG A 433 -7.88 13.43 13.86
CA ARG A 433 -8.86 12.63 13.11
C ARG A 433 -10.27 13.16 13.27
N LEU A 434 -10.63 13.71 14.42
CA LEU A 434 -11.89 14.40 14.62
C LEU A 434 -11.81 15.82 14.05
N LYS A 435 -12.00 15.93 12.73
CA LYS A 435 -11.72 17.16 11.96
C LYS A 435 -12.53 18.39 12.38
N THR A 436 -13.76 18.20 12.86
CA THR A 436 -14.63 19.32 13.21
C THR A 436 -14.56 19.63 14.72
N PRO A 437 -14.63 20.91 15.12
CA PRO A 437 -14.75 21.27 16.54
C PRO A 437 -15.94 20.56 17.22
N GLN A 438 -17.06 20.39 16.52
CA GLN A 438 -18.26 19.75 17.04
C GLN A 438 -18.03 18.29 17.41
N LEU A 439 -17.31 17.52 16.57
CA LEU A 439 -16.97 16.13 16.88
C LEU A 439 -16.02 16.02 18.08
N ARG A 440 -15.08 16.97 18.21
CA ARG A 440 -14.16 17.01 19.35
C ARG A 440 -14.87 17.33 20.64
N GLU A 441 -15.72 18.35 20.66
CA GLU A 441 -16.56 18.66 21.83
C GLU A 441 -17.45 17.48 22.19
N ARG A 442 -18.10 16.85 21.20
CA ARG A 442 -18.93 15.68 21.47
C ARG A 442 -18.15 14.52 22.11
N ALA A 443 -16.93 14.26 21.64
CA ALA A 443 -16.05 13.25 22.24
C ALA A 443 -15.69 13.61 23.70
N ARG A 444 -15.36 14.87 23.98
CA ARG A 444 -15.04 15.35 25.33
C ARG A 444 -16.26 15.26 26.26
N THR A 445 -17.43 15.69 25.81
CA THR A 445 -18.69 15.59 26.54
C THR A 445 -19.02 14.14 26.86
N ALA A 446 -18.95 13.25 25.87
CA ALA A 446 -19.20 11.83 26.07
C ALA A 446 -18.26 11.22 27.11
N LEU A 447 -16.96 11.56 27.10
CA LEU A 447 -16.04 11.08 28.13
C LEU A 447 -16.35 11.68 29.51
N ALA A 448 -16.63 12.99 29.59
CA ALA A 448 -16.92 13.67 30.85
C ALA A 448 -18.19 13.15 31.53
N GLU A 449 -19.27 12.94 30.77
CA GLU A 449 -20.53 12.36 31.27
C GLU A 449 -20.34 10.97 31.86
N HIS A 450 -19.32 10.24 31.42
CA HIS A 450 -18.98 8.89 31.88
C HIS A 450 -17.81 8.86 32.89
N GLY A 451 -17.56 10.00 33.56
CA GLY A 451 -16.66 10.09 34.70
C GLY A 451 -15.17 10.16 34.34
N TYR A 452 -14.83 10.32 33.07
CA TYR A 452 -13.45 10.59 32.68
C TYR A 452 -13.08 12.06 32.92
N ARG A 453 -11.84 12.29 33.30
CA ARG A 453 -11.24 13.62 33.48
C ARG A 453 -10.00 13.75 32.59
N PRO A 454 -9.67 14.96 32.08
CA PRO A 454 -8.46 15.17 31.31
C PRO A 454 -7.21 14.81 32.12
N LEU A 455 -6.30 14.06 31.50
CA LEU A 455 -4.98 13.69 32.04
C LEU A 455 -3.84 14.35 31.25
N LEU A 456 -4.02 14.51 29.94
CA LEU A 456 -3.10 15.21 29.05
C LEU A 456 -3.89 15.86 27.92
N GLU A 457 -3.58 17.12 27.62
CA GLU A 457 -4.17 17.84 26.49
C GLU A 457 -3.06 18.33 25.56
N ARG A 458 -2.96 17.74 24.38
CA ARG A 458 -2.08 18.18 23.30
C ARG A 458 -2.90 18.47 22.06
N ALA A 459 -2.36 19.29 21.16
CA ALA A 459 -3.03 19.66 19.91
C ALA A 459 -3.33 18.44 19.01
N GLN A 460 -2.60 17.33 19.16
CA GLN A 460 -2.72 16.13 18.35
C GLN A 460 -3.52 15.00 19.03
N VAL A 461 -3.47 14.91 20.35
CA VAL A 461 -4.06 13.83 21.15
C VAL A 461 -4.41 14.33 22.54
N GLU A 462 -5.55 13.89 23.05
CA GLU A 462 -5.94 14.10 24.44
C GLU A 462 -6.04 12.74 25.13
N LEU A 463 -5.54 12.65 26.35
CA LEU A 463 -5.66 11.48 27.21
C LEU A 463 -6.57 11.82 28.38
N TRP A 464 -7.46 10.90 28.69
CA TRP A 464 -8.48 11.01 29.72
C TRP A 464 -8.41 9.79 30.64
N THR A 465 -8.74 9.98 31.91
CA THR A 465 -8.69 8.91 32.93
C THR A 465 -9.91 8.96 33.83
N ARG A 466 -10.35 7.82 34.33
CA ARG A 466 -11.40 7.70 35.34
C ARG A 466 -10.90 6.92 36.55
N GLU A 467 -11.53 7.13 37.70
CA GLU A 467 -11.26 6.33 38.88
C GLU A 467 -11.67 4.87 38.65
N ARG A 468 -10.97 3.96 39.34
CA ARG A 468 -11.27 2.52 39.26
C ARG A 468 -12.60 2.32 39.98
N VAL A 469 -13.61 1.86 39.25
CA VAL A 469 -14.80 1.31 39.89
C VAL A 469 -14.40 -0.13 40.21
N ASP A 470 -14.23 -0.43 41.50
CA ASP A 470 -13.83 -1.75 42.00
C ASP A 470 -14.78 -2.87 41.58
#